data_AF-A0A257PQH6-F1
#
_entry.id   AF-A0A257PQH6-F1
#
_cell.length_a   1.000
_cell.length_b   1.000
_cell.length_c   1.000
_cell.angle_alpha   90.00
_cell.angle_beta   90.00
_cell.angle_gamma   90.00
#
_symmetry.space_group_name_H-M   'P 1'
#
loop_
_entity.id
_entity.type
_entity.pdbx_description
1 polymer ?
#
loop_
_entity_poly.entity_id
_entity_poly.type
_entity_poly.pdbx_seq_one_letter_code
_entity_poly.pdbx_strand_id
1 'polypeptide(L)'
;MKPAFFDCSVPQSAWRRLAWIGSLCLALALGGCASLLPRGAAQTSKPWSNFGQAHAAYQRIQPFLTTTAQLRQVGIDPLTTPNITILNYADIVRRLLPPSGNDIAIDPGIRDCIQAQTACHGYEIDQRHIDRRRVGNFWLDFLDFRRETVTTGWRFNMLLLVVDDRVVYKLWGGQPEIFQVETTRNPLGPLQGFGQSVLGRY
;
A
#
# COMPACT_ATOMS: atom_id res chain seq x y z
N MET A 1 49.02 -71.28 -1.60
CA MET A 1 48.66 -70.24 -2.57
C MET A 1 47.34 -70.63 -3.23
N LYS A 2 46.22 -70.01 -2.82
CA LYS A 2 44.88 -70.05 -3.46
C LYS A 2 44.17 -68.75 -3.06
N PRO A 3 43.60 -67.97 -3.99
CA PRO A 3 43.11 -66.63 -3.70
C PRO A 3 41.69 -66.65 -3.12
N ALA A 4 41.42 -65.72 -2.21
CA ALA A 4 40.09 -65.38 -1.73
C ALA A 4 39.39 -64.48 -2.75
N PHE A 5 38.25 -64.92 -3.28
CA PHE A 5 37.31 -64.04 -3.98
C PHE A 5 36.37 -63.42 -2.95
N PHE A 6 36.46 -62.10 -2.79
CA PHE A 6 35.46 -61.30 -2.08
C PHE A 6 34.25 -61.15 -3.00
N ASP A 7 33.14 -61.77 -2.61
CA ASP A 7 31.84 -61.61 -3.27
C ASP A 7 31.11 -60.44 -2.58
N CYS A 8 31.00 -59.31 -3.29
CA CYS A 8 30.31 -58.11 -2.82
C CYS A 8 28.91 -58.06 -3.45
N SER A 9 28.01 -58.91 -2.99
CA SER A 9 26.60 -58.88 -3.39
C SER A 9 25.79 -57.99 -2.43
N VAL A 10 25.65 -56.70 -2.80
CA VAL A 10 24.76 -55.77 -2.10
C VAL A 10 23.30 -56.24 -2.26
N PRO A 11 22.54 -56.44 -1.18
CA PRO A 11 21.19 -57.00 -1.26
C PRO A 11 20.22 -56.02 -1.94
N GLN A 12 19.58 -56.48 -3.02
CA GLN A 12 18.62 -55.72 -3.86
C GLN A 12 17.46 -55.06 -3.07
N SER A 13 17.15 -55.54 -1.87
CA SER A 13 16.11 -55.00 -0.98
C SER A 13 16.47 -53.64 -0.38
N ALA A 14 17.77 -53.36 -0.16
CA ALA A 14 18.25 -52.08 0.35
C ALA A 14 18.08 -50.97 -0.69
N TRP A 15 18.29 -51.30 -1.97
CA TRP A 15 18.15 -50.35 -3.09
C TRP A 15 16.70 -49.94 -3.33
N ARG A 16 15.75 -50.88 -3.18
CA ARG A 16 14.32 -50.55 -3.22
C ARG A 16 13.92 -49.61 -2.08
N ARG A 17 14.41 -49.83 -0.86
CA ARG A 17 14.09 -48.95 0.29
C ARG A 17 14.69 -47.55 0.12
N LEU A 18 15.93 -47.44 -0.37
CA LEU A 18 16.57 -46.16 -0.70
C LEU A 18 15.85 -45.41 -1.83
N ALA A 19 15.42 -46.12 -2.88
CA ALA A 19 14.66 -45.53 -3.98
C ALA A 19 13.29 -44.99 -3.52
N TRP A 20 12.60 -45.69 -2.61
CA TRP A 20 11.32 -45.26 -2.06
C TRP A 20 11.47 -44.05 -1.13
N ILE A 21 12.52 -44.01 -0.31
CA ILE A 21 12.85 -42.84 0.53
C ILE A 21 13.20 -41.64 -0.36
N GLY A 22 13.99 -41.85 -1.42
CA GLY A 22 14.32 -40.81 -2.40
C GLY A 22 13.09 -40.25 -3.13
N SER A 23 12.16 -41.13 -3.54
CA SER A 23 10.91 -40.74 -4.19
C SER A 23 9.98 -39.97 -3.25
N LEU A 24 9.90 -40.36 -1.97
CA LEU A 24 9.09 -39.66 -0.96
C LEU A 24 9.66 -38.27 -0.65
N CYS A 25 10.99 -38.13 -0.52
CA CYS A 25 11.65 -36.84 -0.36
C CYS A 25 11.45 -35.92 -1.58
N LEU A 26 11.49 -36.46 -2.80
CA LEU A 26 11.23 -35.69 -4.02
C LEU A 26 9.76 -35.22 -4.11
N ALA A 27 8.81 -36.05 -3.70
CA ALA A 27 7.40 -35.67 -3.63
C ALA A 27 7.14 -34.56 -2.58
N LEU A 28 7.80 -34.64 -1.42
CA LEU A 28 7.76 -33.59 -0.39
C LEU A 28 8.42 -32.28 -0.85
N ALA A 29 9.49 -32.35 -1.64
CA ALA A 29 10.15 -31.17 -2.21
C ALA A 29 9.29 -30.45 -3.27
N LEU A 30 8.48 -31.19 -4.05
CA LEU A 30 7.61 -30.62 -5.08
C LEU A 30 6.31 -30.01 -4.52
N GLY A 31 5.84 -30.45 -3.35
CA GLY A 31 4.59 -29.97 -2.73
C GLY A 31 4.68 -28.61 -2.02
N GLY A 32 5.87 -28.06 -1.79
CA GLY A 32 6.08 -26.87 -0.96
C GLY A 32 5.92 -25.49 -1.64
N CYS A 33 5.78 -25.41 -2.96
CA CYS A 33 6.00 -24.15 -3.69
C CYS A 33 4.84 -23.13 -3.66
N ALA A 34 3.64 -23.50 -3.19
CA ALA A 34 2.52 -22.56 -3.12
C ALA A 34 2.68 -21.49 -2.02
N SER A 35 3.54 -21.74 -1.03
CA SER A 35 3.80 -20.81 0.09
C SER A 35 4.81 -19.70 -0.23
N LEU A 36 5.51 -19.75 -1.38
CA LEU A 36 6.64 -18.85 -1.67
C LEU A 36 6.25 -17.55 -2.39
N LEU A 37 4.95 -17.30 -2.60
CA LEU A 37 4.49 -16.08 -3.28
C LEU A 37 4.76 -14.86 -2.38
N PRO A 38 5.43 -13.82 -2.91
CA PRO A 38 5.74 -12.62 -2.14
C PRO A 38 4.46 -11.85 -1.80
N ARG A 39 4.43 -11.30 -0.59
CA ARG A 39 3.38 -10.40 -0.10
C ARG A 39 4.00 -9.04 0.17
N GLY A 40 3.32 -7.99 -0.25
CA GLY A 40 3.72 -6.61 0.03
C GLY A 40 2.62 -5.89 0.77
N ALA A 41 2.93 -5.27 1.90
CA ALA A 41 2.01 -4.36 2.58
C ALA A 41 2.60 -2.95 2.54
N ALA A 42 1.78 -1.97 2.15
CA ALA A 42 2.11 -0.56 2.23
C ALA A 42 1.16 0.08 3.25
N GLN A 43 1.72 0.46 4.39
CA GLN A 43 1.00 1.15 5.46
C GLN A 43 1.65 2.51 5.69
N THR A 44 0.87 3.58 5.55
CA THR A 44 1.27 4.89 6.09
C THR A 44 1.24 4.81 7.62
N SER A 45 2.28 5.32 8.30
CA SER A 45 2.36 5.34 9.77
C SER A 45 1.09 5.95 10.36
N LYS A 46 0.44 5.22 11.27
CA LYS A 46 -0.98 5.41 11.60
C LYS A 46 -1.21 6.46 12.69
N PRO A 47 -2.22 7.32 12.47
CA PRO A 47 -3.16 7.75 13.52
C PRO A 47 -4.35 6.79 13.65
N TRP A 48 -4.92 6.25 12.55
CA TRP A 48 -6.12 5.38 12.60
C TRP A 48 -5.91 3.96 12.09
N SER A 49 -6.63 2.99 12.68
CA SER A 49 -6.47 1.57 12.31
C SER A 49 -7.26 1.16 11.07
N ASN A 50 -8.42 1.78 10.85
CA ASN A 50 -9.36 1.50 9.77
C ASN A 50 -10.09 2.77 9.30
N PHE A 51 -10.75 2.69 8.14
CA PHE A 51 -11.51 3.80 7.55
C PHE A 51 -12.59 4.36 8.48
N GLY A 52 -13.33 3.49 9.18
CA GLY A 52 -14.41 3.90 10.09
C GLY A 52 -13.90 4.78 11.24
N GLN A 53 -12.73 4.47 11.80
CA GLN A 53 -12.10 5.29 12.83
C GLN A 53 -11.69 6.67 12.30
N ALA A 54 -11.13 6.72 11.09
CA ALA A 54 -10.74 7.99 10.46
C ALA A 54 -11.97 8.88 10.19
N HIS A 55 -13.04 8.29 9.64
CA HIS A 55 -14.30 8.99 9.42
C HIS A 55 -14.95 9.46 10.74
N ALA A 56 -14.94 8.64 11.79
CA ALA A 56 -15.43 9.03 13.11
C ALA A 56 -14.62 10.18 13.73
N ALA A 57 -13.30 10.21 13.53
CA ALA A 57 -12.47 11.33 13.95
C ALA A 57 -12.84 12.62 13.21
N TYR A 58 -13.02 12.54 11.88
CA TYR A 58 -13.49 13.66 11.06
C TYR A 58 -14.86 14.20 11.52
N GLN A 59 -15.80 13.32 11.87
CA GLN A 59 -17.14 13.72 12.31
C GLN A 59 -17.12 14.53 13.62
N ARG A 60 -16.16 14.27 14.52
CA ARG A 60 -16.04 14.99 15.80
C ARG A 60 -15.50 16.42 15.65
N ILE A 61 -14.75 16.69 14.59
CA ILE A 61 -14.19 18.02 14.34
C ILE A 61 -15.32 18.96 13.90
N GLN A 62 -15.54 20.06 14.62
CA GLN A 62 -16.56 21.04 14.29
C GLN A 62 -15.89 22.35 13.84
N PRO A 63 -16.14 22.83 12.61
CA PRO A 63 -15.66 24.14 12.17
C PRO A 63 -16.07 25.25 13.16
N PHE A 64 -15.20 26.24 13.32
CA PHE A 64 -15.28 27.38 14.23
C PHE A 64 -15.26 27.06 15.74
N LEU A 65 -15.36 25.78 16.12
CA LEU A 65 -15.41 25.32 17.51
C LEU A 65 -14.17 24.52 17.92
N THR A 66 -13.69 23.63 17.05
CA THR A 66 -12.55 22.78 17.35
C THR A 66 -11.24 23.57 17.27
N THR A 67 -10.42 23.45 18.32
CA THR A 67 -9.11 24.11 18.41
C THR A 67 -7.98 23.20 17.99
N THR A 68 -6.84 23.78 17.61
CA THR A 68 -5.61 23.01 17.32
C THR A 68 -5.17 22.17 18.52
N ALA A 69 -5.34 22.66 19.75
CA ALA A 69 -5.06 21.88 20.96
C ALA A 69 -5.91 20.60 21.05
N GLN A 70 -7.19 20.66 20.69
CA GLN A 70 -8.06 19.47 20.61
C GLN A 70 -7.65 18.53 19.48
N LEU A 71 -7.21 19.08 18.33
CA LEU A 71 -6.65 18.28 17.24
C LEU A 71 -5.40 17.50 17.69
N ARG A 72 -4.50 18.13 18.45
CA ARG A 72 -3.31 17.46 19.01
C ARG A 72 -3.68 16.30 19.92
N GLN A 73 -4.71 16.46 20.76
CA GLN A 73 -5.19 15.39 21.65
C GLN A 73 -5.69 14.15 20.90
N VAL A 74 -6.19 14.31 19.68
CA VAL A 74 -6.65 13.21 18.83
C VAL A 74 -5.57 12.71 17.86
N GLY A 75 -4.33 13.16 18.00
CA GLY A 75 -3.21 12.77 17.15
C GLY A 75 -3.23 13.44 15.77
N ILE A 76 -3.85 14.61 15.65
CA ILE A 76 -3.80 15.45 14.46
C ILE A 76 -2.91 16.66 14.79
N ASP A 77 -1.62 16.49 14.56
CA ASP A 77 -0.62 17.53 14.76
C ASP A 77 0.51 17.37 13.74
N PRO A 78 0.73 18.33 12.84
CA PRO A 78 1.76 18.21 11.82
C PRO A 78 3.19 18.19 12.36
N LEU A 79 3.42 18.63 13.60
CA LEU A 79 4.77 18.65 14.19
C LEU A 79 5.13 17.34 14.89
N THR A 80 4.14 16.58 15.35
CA THR A 80 4.34 15.36 16.15
C THR A 80 3.84 14.10 15.46
N THR A 81 2.88 14.23 14.55
CA THR A 81 2.28 13.12 13.82
C THR A 81 2.85 13.05 12.39
N PRO A 82 3.42 11.91 11.97
CA PRO A 82 3.98 11.79 10.63
C PRO A 82 2.87 11.77 9.56
N ASN A 83 3.24 12.13 8.34
CA ASN A 83 2.36 12.10 7.16
C ASN A 83 1.17 13.07 7.22
N ILE A 84 1.34 14.20 7.94
CA ILE A 84 0.46 15.36 7.86
C ILE A 84 1.21 16.46 7.13
N THR A 85 0.68 16.90 6.00
CA THR A 85 1.27 17.98 5.19
C THR A 85 0.72 19.32 5.64
N ILE A 86 1.61 20.28 5.89
CA ILE A 86 1.23 21.67 6.12
C ILE A 86 1.14 22.38 4.78
N LEU A 87 -0.03 22.91 4.45
CA LEU A 87 -0.30 23.72 3.27
C LEU A 87 -0.23 25.19 3.65
N ASN A 88 0.53 25.96 2.87
CA ASN A 88 0.58 27.42 3.01
C ASN A 88 -0.55 28.09 2.21
N TYR A 89 -0.67 29.41 2.33
CA TYR A 89 -1.66 30.22 1.60
C TYR A 89 -1.68 29.94 0.09
N ALA A 90 -0.51 29.87 -0.57
CA ALA A 90 -0.44 29.64 -2.02
C ALA A 90 -0.94 28.23 -2.41
N ASP A 91 -0.65 27.22 -1.59
CA ASP A 91 -1.17 25.86 -1.80
C ASP A 91 -2.69 25.81 -1.66
N ILE A 92 -3.23 26.50 -0.66
CA ILE A 92 -4.67 26.58 -0.40
C ILE A 92 -5.39 27.26 -1.57
N VAL A 93 -4.91 28.42 -2.00
CA VAL A 93 -5.48 29.18 -3.13
C VAL A 93 -5.46 28.34 -4.41
N ARG A 94 -4.32 27.71 -4.75
CA ARG A 94 -4.21 26.88 -5.97
C ARG A 94 -5.14 25.68 -5.98
N ARG A 95 -5.48 25.14 -4.81
CA ARG A 95 -6.27 23.90 -4.69
C ARG A 95 -7.77 24.16 -4.55
N LEU A 96 -8.16 25.19 -3.82
CA LEU A 96 -9.55 25.43 -3.44
C LEU A 96 -10.23 26.49 -4.29
N LEU A 97 -9.47 27.41 -4.91
CA LEU A 97 -10.07 28.43 -5.75
C LEU A 97 -10.11 27.98 -7.21
N PRO A 98 -11.28 28.03 -7.86
CA PRO A 98 -11.38 27.77 -9.28
C PRO A 98 -10.59 28.84 -10.07
N PRO A 99 -9.94 28.46 -11.18
CA PRO A 99 -9.15 29.38 -12.00
C PRO A 99 -9.99 30.48 -12.69
N SER A 100 -11.30 30.26 -12.84
CA SER A 100 -12.25 31.21 -13.44
C SER A 100 -13.16 31.79 -12.36
N GLY A 101 -12.98 33.07 -12.05
CA GLY A 101 -13.58 33.77 -10.91
C GLY A 101 -15.05 34.19 -11.06
N ASN A 102 -15.96 33.27 -11.39
CA ASN A 102 -17.39 33.59 -11.48
C ASN A 102 -18.23 32.76 -10.50
N ASP A 103 -18.96 33.48 -9.63
CA ASP A 103 -20.25 33.16 -8.98
C ASP A 103 -20.47 31.82 -8.26
N ILE A 104 -19.43 31.02 -8.04
CA ILE A 104 -19.56 29.86 -7.15
C ILE A 104 -19.54 30.37 -5.72
N ALA A 105 -20.61 30.08 -4.97
CA ALA A 105 -20.67 30.35 -3.54
C ALA A 105 -19.54 29.62 -2.82
N ILE A 106 -18.51 30.37 -2.43
CA ILE A 106 -17.38 29.86 -1.65
C ILE A 106 -17.86 29.64 -0.22
N ASP A 107 -17.53 28.47 0.34
CA ASP A 107 -17.78 28.13 1.74
C ASP A 107 -17.21 29.22 2.67
N PRO A 108 -17.95 29.66 3.70
CA PRO A 108 -17.50 30.71 4.60
C PRO A 108 -16.14 30.40 5.25
N GLY A 109 -15.86 29.15 5.60
CA GLY A 109 -14.57 28.78 6.20
C GLY A 109 -13.39 28.93 5.24
N ILE A 110 -13.60 28.69 3.94
CA ILE A 110 -12.58 28.92 2.91
C ILE A 110 -12.36 30.42 2.73
N ARG A 111 -13.45 31.22 2.73
CA ARG A 111 -13.37 32.68 2.62
C ARG A 111 -12.57 33.28 3.78
N ASP A 112 -12.86 32.88 5.02
CA ASP A 112 -12.19 33.37 6.21
C ASP A 112 -10.69 33.02 6.19
N CYS A 113 -10.35 31.82 5.76
CA CYS A 113 -8.95 31.42 5.55
C CYS A 113 -8.23 32.29 4.53
N ILE A 114 -8.86 32.61 3.39
CA ILE A 114 -8.25 33.46 2.36
C ILE A 114 -8.05 34.89 2.89
N GLN A 115 -9.03 35.42 3.63
CA GLN A 115 -8.94 36.74 4.26
C GLN A 115 -7.83 36.82 5.31
N ALA A 116 -7.58 35.72 6.04
CA ALA A 116 -6.52 35.62 7.04
C ALA A 116 -5.10 35.49 6.46
N GLN A 117 -4.95 35.27 5.14
CA GLN A 117 -3.66 35.21 4.44
C GLN A 117 -2.64 34.25 5.09
N THR A 118 -1.55 34.78 5.65
CA THR A 118 -0.46 34.00 6.26
C THR A 118 -0.82 33.40 7.61
N ALA A 119 -1.87 33.88 8.26
CA ALA A 119 -2.39 33.27 9.49
C ALA A 119 -3.23 32.01 9.21
N CYS A 120 -3.58 31.74 7.94
CA CYS A 120 -4.24 30.50 7.57
C CYS A 120 -3.22 29.40 7.21
N HIS A 121 -3.42 28.23 7.82
CA HIS A 121 -2.68 27.01 7.53
C HIS A 121 -3.63 25.88 7.19
N GLY A 122 -3.28 25.09 6.17
CA GLY A 122 -3.99 23.86 5.84
C GLY A 122 -3.27 22.65 6.41
N TYR A 123 -4.00 21.71 7.00
CA TYR A 123 -3.48 20.39 7.37
C TYR A 123 -4.11 19.35 6.45
N GLU A 124 -3.27 18.75 5.61
CA GLU A 124 -3.67 17.62 4.76
C GLU A 124 -3.16 16.31 5.35
N ILE A 125 -4.08 15.36 5.49
CA ILE A 125 -3.80 14.03 6.01
C ILE A 125 -4.23 13.04 4.93
N ASP A 126 -3.27 12.30 4.36
CA ASP A 126 -3.52 11.24 3.38
C ASP A 126 -3.04 9.90 3.96
N GLN A 127 -3.98 9.16 4.55
CA GLN A 127 -3.71 7.84 5.11
C GLN A 127 -4.19 6.76 4.16
N ARG A 128 -3.28 5.83 3.84
CA ARG A 128 -3.56 4.65 3.02
C ARG A 128 -3.10 3.39 3.73
N HIS A 129 -3.95 2.37 3.68
CA HIS A 129 -3.61 1.03 4.08
C HIS A 129 -3.89 0.11 2.89
N ILE A 130 -2.83 -0.37 2.25
CA ILE A 130 -2.91 -1.19 1.06
C ILE A 130 -2.14 -2.49 1.31
N ASP A 131 -2.82 -3.62 1.13
CA ASP A 131 -2.24 -4.96 1.13
C ASP A 131 -2.26 -5.49 -0.32
N ARG A 132 -1.08 -5.90 -0.81
CA ARG A 132 -0.88 -6.44 -2.15
C ARG A 132 -0.38 -7.86 -2.03
N ARG A 133 -1.16 -8.80 -2.57
CA ARG A 133 -0.85 -10.22 -2.52
C ARG A 133 -0.79 -10.78 -3.93
N ARG A 134 0.31 -11.46 -4.24
CA ARG A 134 0.39 -12.27 -5.46
C ARG A 134 -0.34 -13.58 -5.23
N VAL A 135 -1.17 -13.95 -6.18
CA VAL A 135 -1.96 -15.18 -6.16
C VAL A 135 -1.74 -15.98 -7.44
N GLY A 136 -2.16 -17.24 -7.44
CA GLY A 136 -2.05 -18.12 -8.60
C GLY A 136 -0.85 -19.07 -8.53
N ASN A 137 -0.35 -19.48 -9.70
CA ASN A 137 0.69 -20.50 -9.81
C ASN A 137 2.10 -19.88 -9.68
N PHE A 138 2.88 -20.35 -8.71
CA PHE A 138 4.24 -19.88 -8.46
C PHE A 138 5.14 -19.97 -9.70
N TRP A 139 5.11 -21.08 -10.45
CA TRP A 139 5.99 -21.27 -11.62
C TRP A 139 5.62 -20.33 -12.77
N LEU A 140 4.33 -20.08 -12.97
CA LEU A 140 3.88 -19.11 -13.98
C LEU A 140 4.27 -17.67 -13.61
N ASP A 141 4.31 -17.32 -12.31
CA ASP A 141 4.79 -16.00 -11.85
C ASP A 141 6.32 -15.91 -11.90
N PHE A 142 7.03 -16.96 -11.46
CA PHE A 142 8.49 -17.00 -11.42
C PHE A 142 9.11 -16.95 -12.82
N LEU A 143 8.54 -17.70 -13.77
CA LEU A 143 8.94 -17.66 -15.19
C LEU A 143 8.27 -16.49 -15.95
N ASP A 144 7.59 -15.59 -15.23
CA ASP A 144 6.93 -14.38 -15.73
C ASP A 144 5.83 -14.60 -16.78
N PHE A 145 5.41 -15.84 -17.06
CA PHE A 145 4.35 -16.15 -18.03
C PHE A 145 2.99 -15.54 -17.64
N ARG A 146 2.67 -15.55 -16.35
CA ARG A 146 1.43 -15.00 -15.82
C ARG A 146 1.60 -14.59 -14.37
N ARG A 147 1.26 -13.34 -14.08
CA ARG A 147 1.22 -12.79 -12.72
C ARG A 147 -0.18 -12.28 -12.42
N GLU A 148 -0.71 -12.67 -11.28
CA GLU A 148 -1.98 -12.14 -10.77
C GLU A 148 -1.74 -11.51 -9.40
N THR A 149 -2.11 -10.25 -9.25
CA THR A 149 -1.96 -9.50 -8.01
C THR A 149 -3.31 -8.99 -7.55
N VAL A 150 -3.71 -9.40 -6.35
CA VAL A 150 -4.90 -8.90 -5.67
C VAL A 150 -4.45 -7.79 -4.71
N THR A 151 -4.99 -6.60 -4.91
CA THR A 151 -4.78 -5.45 -4.04
C THR A 151 -6.05 -5.17 -3.26
N THR A 152 -5.94 -5.18 -1.93
CA THR A 152 -7.03 -4.84 -1.01
C THR A 152 -6.63 -3.68 -0.11
N GLY A 153 -7.57 -2.87 0.36
CA GLY A 153 -7.21 -1.80 1.29
C GLY A 153 -8.28 -0.75 1.50
N TRP A 154 -7.86 0.38 2.05
CA TRP A 154 -8.67 1.59 2.17
C TRP A 154 -7.78 2.83 2.10
N ARG A 155 -8.38 3.96 1.75
CA ARG A 155 -7.74 5.26 1.71
C ARG A 155 -8.66 6.30 2.34
N PHE A 156 -8.08 7.20 3.13
CA PHE A 156 -8.78 8.33 3.71
C PHE A 156 -7.94 9.58 3.54
N ASN A 157 -8.53 10.61 2.94
CA ASN A 157 -7.93 11.91 2.78
C ASN A 157 -8.76 12.96 3.51
N MET A 158 -8.11 13.81 4.29
CA MET A 158 -8.77 14.89 5.04
C MET A 158 -7.97 16.17 4.91
N LEU A 159 -8.68 17.28 4.71
CA LEU A 159 -8.15 18.62 4.68
C LEU A 159 -8.84 19.43 5.79
N LEU A 160 -8.05 20.06 6.64
CA LEU A 160 -8.51 21.03 7.63
C LEU A 160 -7.88 22.37 7.31
N LEU A 161 -8.64 23.45 7.37
CA LEU A 161 -8.08 24.81 7.37
C LEU A 161 -8.16 25.36 8.79
N VAL A 162 -7.06 25.94 9.24
CA VAL A 162 -6.91 26.50 10.57
C VAL A 162 -6.54 27.97 10.45
N VAL A 163 -7.24 28.82 11.19
CA VAL A 163 -6.96 30.24 11.37
C VAL A 163 -6.90 30.51 12.86
N ASP A 164 -5.83 31.16 13.34
CA ASP A 164 -5.66 31.54 14.75
C ASP A 164 -6.04 30.42 15.75
N ASP A 165 -5.43 29.24 15.56
CA ASP A 165 -5.64 28.04 16.37
C ASP A 165 -7.06 27.42 16.34
N ARG A 166 -7.93 27.81 15.40
CA ARG A 166 -9.26 27.23 15.22
C ARG A 166 -9.46 26.67 13.82
N VAL A 167 -10.10 25.51 13.75
CA VAL A 167 -10.50 24.94 12.46
C VAL A 167 -11.62 25.78 11.88
N VAL A 168 -11.44 26.40 10.72
CA VAL A 168 -12.48 27.19 10.03
C VAL A 168 -13.17 26.38 8.93
N TYR A 169 -12.50 25.37 8.38
CA TYR A 169 -13.04 24.53 7.32
C TYR A 169 -12.54 23.09 7.47
N LYS A 170 -13.37 22.14 7.06
CA LYS A 170 -12.99 20.73 6.99
C LYS A 170 -13.57 20.09 5.73
N LEU A 171 -12.79 19.22 5.12
CA LEU A 171 -13.18 18.41 3.97
C LEU A 171 -12.57 17.02 4.12
N TRP A 172 -13.29 16.01 3.66
CA TRP A 172 -12.77 14.64 3.62
C TRP A 172 -13.13 13.97 2.30
N GLY A 173 -12.43 12.88 2.00
CA GLY A 173 -12.73 11.96 0.93
C GLY A 173 -11.94 10.66 1.11
N GLY A 174 -12.03 9.80 0.10
CA GLY A 174 -11.24 8.58 0.07
C GLY A 174 -12.03 7.40 -0.48
N GLN A 175 -11.52 6.21 -0.21
CA GLN A 175 -12.08 4.94 -0.65
C GLN A 175 -12.20 4.02 0.58
N PRO A 176 -13.44 3.73 1.05
CA PRO A 176 -13.65 2.87 2.22
C PRO A 176 -13.18 1.43 1.98
N GLU A 177 -13.29 0.98 0.73
CA GLU A 177 -12.82 -0.32 0.28
C GLU A 177 -12.13 -0.16 -1.08
N ILE A 178 -10.92 -0.71 -1.16
CA ILE A 178 -10.15 -0.86 -2.39
C ILE A 178 -10.08 -2.35 -2.65
N PHE A 179 -10.54 -2.77 -3.83
CA PHE A 179 -10.38 -4.13 -4.33
C PHE A 179 -9.99 -4.05 -5.81
N GLN A 180 -8.80 -4.53 -6.14
CA GLN A 180 -8.28 -4.51 -7.52
C GLN A 180 -7.61 -5.84 -7.82
N VAL A 181 -7.89 -6.38 -9.01
CA VAL A 181 -7.24 -7.58 -9.52
C VAL A 181 -6.48 -7.20 -10.78
N GLU A 182 -5.16 -7.29 -10.73
CA GLU A 182 -4.29 -7.03 -11.86
C GLU A 182 -3.76 -8.35 -12.40
N THR A 183 -4.01 -8.63 -13.67
CA THR A 183 -3.49 -9.82 -14.37
C THR A 183 -2.56 -9.41 -15.49
N THR A 184 -1.29 -9.76 -15.34
CA THR A 184 -0.27 -9.59 -16.39
C THR A 184 -0.05 -10.95 -17.06
N ARG A 185 -0.02 -10.98 -18.40
CA ARG A 185 0.27 -12.18 -19.19
C ARG A 185 1.40 -11.88 -20.17
N ASN A 186 2.51 -12.57 -20.01
CA ASN A 186 3.66 -12.45 -20.90
C ASN A 186 3.84 -13.80 -21.61
N PRO A 187 3.22 -14.00 -22.80
CA PRO A 187 3.27 -15.29 -23.50
C PRO A 187 4.68 -15.76 -23.88
N LEU A 188 5.65 -14.84 -24.00
CA LEU A 188 7.06 -15.16 -24.27
C LEU A 188 7.89 -15.29 -22.98
N GLY A 189 7.27 -15.13 -21.81
CA GLY A 189 7.89 -15.27 -20.50
C GLY A 189 9.16 -14.42 -20.37
N PRO A 190 10.30 -14.98 -19.91
CA PRO A 190 11.51 -14.21 -19.68
C PRO A 190 12.06 -13.51 -20.93
N LEU A 191 11.75 -14.02 -22.14
CA LEU A 191 12.23 -13.46 -23.41
C LEU A 191 11.54 -12.14 -23.79
N GLN A 192 10.38 -11.84 -23.19
CA GLN A 192 9.58 -10.66 -23.54
C GLN A 192 10.16 -9.35 -22.99
N GLY A 193 11.00 -9.41 -21.94
CA GLY A 193 11.66 -8.25 -21.33
C GLY A 193 13.01 -7.85 -21.95
N PHE A 194 13.62 -8.71 -22.77
CA PHE A 194 14.98 -8.49 -23.32
C PHE A 194 15.10 -7.29 -24.26
N GLY A 195 13.98 -6.80 -24.84
CA GLY A 195 13.99 -5.63 -25.73
C GLY A 195 14.10 -4.29 -25.01
N GLN A 196 13.60 -4.16 -23.77
CA GLN A 196 13.58 -2.87 -23.05
C GLN A 196 14.89 -2.62 -22.27
N SER A 197 15.58 -3.66 -21.81
CA SER A 197 16.85 -3.54 -21.10
C SER A 197 18.05 -3.16 -22.00
N VAL A 198 17.95 -3.43 -23.31
CA VAL A 198 19.04 -3.14 -24.28
C VAL A 198 18.90 -1.75 -24.90
N LEU A 199 17.70 -1.17 -24.96
CA LEU A 199 17.43 0.14 -25.58
C LEU A 199 17.32 1.31 -24.58
N GLY A 200 17.32 1.05 -23.26
CA GLY A 200 17.09 2.05 -22.21
C GLY A 200 18.35 2.68 -21.58
N ARG A 201 19.47 2.79 -22.31
CA ARG A 201 20.64 3.56 -21.89
C ARG A 201 21.10 4.53 -22.99
N TYR A 202 20.32 5.57 -23.23
CA TYR A 202 20.78 6.88 -23.71
C TYR A 202 19.87 7.96 -23.17
#